data_AF-A0A1I0QE02-F1
#
_entry.id   AF-A0A1I0QE02-F1
#
_cell.length_a   1.000
_cell.length_b   1.000
_cell.length_c   1.000
_cell.angle_alpha   90.00
_cell.angle_beta   90.00
_cell.angle_gamma   90.00
#
_symmetry.space_group_name_H-M   'P 1'
#
loop_
_entity.id
_entity.type
_entity.pdbx_description
1 polymer ?
#
loop_
_entity_poly.entity_id
_entity_poly.type
_entity_poly.pdbx_seq_one_letter_code
_entity_poly.pdbx_strand_id
1 'polypeptide(L)'
;MKHLLSIYTLLFGVAVLLFFGLVYPHHLHYQEQYQLFLFDSTYIWEIVRLPGGIADLLGRFCTQFFLYAWVGAFIIAVLLSLVQILTLHLAYSRTSPELQESMRNTGMTAEPNGGILYGLSFVPSFLLWLFLLDENALLGGAWAVLLTLLASWGVEKLNGRVRRILLLAAIPVLYWMAGPVCVIFFLLQAPHPKRSIRYYGVFILMAFMLVMLSNYLPVPATKLWFGIHYHRYPTEIPVLLWAATLSVFFLMLIVRAFQRWVNTSSHMIVTLCSFLLVAVSMGYLVWRNSNLKAEKVMQYDFMACHQQWNRILETINDKKPNNQIGVTVQNLALAMHGMLLDHMFEYNQNSIHGLLPDVKTDATSPMPTAEAFYHLGMINVAQRTVFEAQEAILDFQKSARCYKRLAQTNLINGNYEVARKYLMALQKTLFYREWANETLSLLGNEKAIAKHPEYGRLRQSNYEEDFYFSDHVTPEMLESLYSKNTDNRMAYQYLLAYYLLTGDLENYNHIISQQR
;
A
#
# COMPACT_ATOMS: atom_id res chain seq x y z
N MET A 1 -24.24 -29.09 -5.60
CA MET A 1 -23.09 -28.63 -6.41
C MET A 1 -22.97 -27.11 -6.47
N LYS A 2 -24.06 -26.35 -6.69
CA LYS A 2 -24.08 -24.86 -6.62
C LYS A 2 -23.38 -24.31 -5.38
N HIS A 3 -23.76 -24.81 -4.21
CA HIS A 3 -23.16 -24.43 -2.93
C HIS A 3 -21.66 -24.74 -2.85
N LEU A 4 -21.17 -25.79 -3.53
CA LEU A 4 -19.78 -26.23 -3.43
C LEU A 4 -18.80 -25.26 -4.12
N LEU A 5 -19.19 -24.72 -5.28
CA LEU A 5 -18.40 -23.72 -6.00
C LEU A 5 -18.37 -22.39 -5.24
N SER A 6 -19.52 -21.97 -4.70
CA SER A 6 -19.57 -20.80 -3.82
C SER A 6 -18.73 -21.01 -2.55
N ILE A 7 -18.67 -22.24 -2.02
CA ILE A 7 -17.84 -22.59 -0.87
C ILE A 7 -16.34 -22.44 -1.19
N TYR A 8 -15.84 -22.91 -2.34
CA TYR A 8 -14.41 -22.78 -2.66
C TYR A 8 -13.97 -21.33 -2.89
N THR A 9 -14.79 -20.53 -3.60
CA THR A 9 -14.54 -19.09 -3.73
C THR A 9 -14.60 -18.39 -2.37
N LEU A 10 -15.54 -18.78 -1.51
CA LEU A 10 -15.62 -18.27 -0.14
C LEU A 10 -14.40 -18.67 0.68
N LEU A 11 -13.94 -19.91 0.61
CA LEU A 11 -12.74 -20.40 1.29
C LEU A 11 -11.49 -19.64 0.81
N PHE A 12 -11.37 -19.38 -0.49
CA PHE A 12 -10.30 -18.53 -1.02
C PHE A 12 -10.38 -17.11 -0.46
N GLY A 13 -11.55 -16.48 -0.48
CA GLY A 13 -11.75 -15.15 0.10
C GLY A 13 -11.43 -15.11 1.60
N VAL A 14 -11.83 -16.13 2.36
CA VAL A 14 -11.50 -16.28 3.79
C VAL A 14 -9.99 -16.47 3.98
N ALA A 15 -9.31 -17.23 3.12
CA ALA A 15 -7.86 -17.39 3.19
C ALA A 15 -7.12 -16.06 2.96
N VAL A 16 -7.55 -15.27 1.96
CA VAL A 16 -7.01 -13.92 1.71
C VAL A 16 -7.27 -13.01 2.92
N LEU A 17 -8.50 -13.03 3.45
CA LEU A 17 -8.90 -12.25 4.63
C LEU A 17 -8.03 -12.59 5.84
N LEU A 18 -7.84 -13.87 6.14
CA LEU A 18 -7.03 -14.32 7.26
C LEU A 18 -5.55 -14.01 7.07
N PHE A 19 -5.04 -14.13 5.84
CA PHE A 19 -3.64 -13.80 5.55
C PHE A 19 -3.35 -12.32 5.81
N PHE A 20 -4.10 -11.40 5.18
CA PHE A 20 -3.86 -9.96 5.39
C PHE A 20 -4.34 -9.48 6.78
N GLY A 21 -5.32 -10.14 7.39
CA GLY A 21 -5.82 -9.79 8.73
C GLY A 21 -4.92 -10.24 9.88
N LEU A 22 -4.23 -11.38 9.74
CA LEU A 22 -3.42 -11.98 10.82
C LEU A 22 -1.92 -12.01 10.52
N VAL A 23 -1.54 -12.35 9.28
CA VAL A 23 -0.13 -12.60 8.91
C VAL A 23 0.53 -11.33 8.36
N TYR A 24 -0.22 -10.52 7.59
CA TYR A 24 0.26 -9.35 6.86
C TYR A 24 -0.50 -8.02 7.16
N PRO A 25 -0.94 -7.74 8.41
CA PRO A 25 -1.75 -6.55 8.68
C PRO A 25 -0.98 -5.22 8.58
N HIS A 26 0.31 -5.18 8.94
CA HIS A 26 1.09 -3.94 8.94
C HIS A 26 1.51 -3.54 7.52
N HIS A 27 1.58 -4.49 6.59
CA HIS A 27 1.66 -4.21 5.16
C HIS A 27 0.48 -3.34 4.69
N LEU A 28 -0.73 -3.61 5.15
CA LEU A 28 -1.90 -2.78 4.81
C LEU A 28 -1.77 -1.38 5.41
N HIS A 29 -1.39 -1.29 6.68
CA HIS A 29 -1.14 0.01 7.33
C HIS A 29 -0.05 0.81 6.62
N TYR A 30 1.00 0.15 6.16
CA TYR A 30 2.05 0.78 5.37
C TYR A 30 1.50 1.36 4.06
N GLN A 31 0.67 0.62 3.32
CA GLN A 31 0.04 1.16 2.09
C GLN A 31 -0.79 2.41 2.36
N GLU A 32 -1.58 2.41 3.44
CA GLU A 32 -2.41 3.55 3.85
C GLU A 32 -1.56 4.80 4.13
N GLN A 33 -0.46 4.65 4.88
CA GLN A 33 0.37 5.78 5.29
C GLN A 33 0.89 6.61 4.12
N TYR A 34 1.11 6.00 2.95
CA TYR A 34 1.71 6.64 1.79
C TYR A 34 0.71 6.88 0.64
N GLN A 35 -0.59 6.86 0.90
CA GLN A 35 -1.63 7.24 -0.06
C GLN A 35 -2.67 8.19 0.55
N LEU A 36 -2.63 9.47 0.18
CA LEU A 36 -3.61 10.45 0.64
C LEU A 36 -4.82 10.51 -0.31
N PHE A 37 -6.02 10.23 0.23
CA PHE A 37 -7.29 10.40 -0.46
C PHE A 37 -8.06 11.63 0.07
N LEU A 38 -8.44 12.53 -0.83
CA LEU A 38 -9.16 13.77 -0.50
C LEU A 38 -10.54 13.78 -1.14
N PHE A 39 -11.57 14.09 -0.35
CA PHE A 39 -12.92 14.39 -0.84
C PHE A 39 -12.97 15.82 -1.40
N ASP A 40 -12.18 16.09 -2.43
CA ASP A 40 -12.09 17.38 -3.12
C ASP A 40 -12.30 17.21 -4.63
N SER A 41 -13.12 18.07 -5.24
CA SER A 41 -13.41 17.98 -6.67
C SER A 41 -12.17 18.21 -7.55
N THR A 42 -11.24 19.05 -7.12
CA THR A 42 -10.01 19.35 -7.85
C THR A 42 -9.10 18.13 -7.83
N TYR A 43 -8.91 17.53 -6.65
CA TYR A 43 -8.16 16.28 -6.47
C TYR A 43 -8.72 15.14 -7.35
N ILE A 44 -10.04 14.93 -7.32
CA ILE A 44 -10.69 13.88 -8.13
C ILE A 44 -10.47 14.14 -9.63
N TRP A 45 -10.61 15.40 -10.07
CA TRP A 45 -10.41 15.76 -11.48
C TRP A 45 -8.96 15.55 -11.93
N GLU A 46 -7.98 15.86 -11.09
CA GLU A 46 -6.56 15.65 -11.39
C GLU A 46 -6.19 14.17 -11.58
N ILE A 47 -6.89 13.27 -10.90
CA ILE A 47 -6.72 11.82 -11.05
C ILE A 47 -7.46 11.32 -12.30
N VAL A 48 -8.74 11.65 -12.44
CA VAL A 48 -9.60 11.12 -13.51
C VAL A 48 -9.18 11.62 -14.90
N ARG A 49 -8.50 12.76 -15.01
CA ARG A 49 -7.94 13.24 -16.28
C ARG A 49 -6.73 12.43 -16.77
N LEU A 50 -6.19 11.50 -15.98
CA LEU A 50 -5.07 10.65 -16.38
C LEU A 50 -5.59 9.27 -16.83
N PRO A 51 -4.92 8.62 -17.80
CA PRO A 51 -5.22 7.23 -18.16
C PRO A 51 -5.17 6.28 -16.95
N GLY A 52 -6.22 5.47 -16.79
CA GLY A 52 -6.41 4.60 -15.62
C GLY A 52 -6.92 5.33 -14.37
N GLY A 53 -7.34 6.59 -14.50
CA GLY A 53 -7.72 7.44 -13.38
C GLY A 53 -8.88 6.92 -12.54
N ILE A 54 -9.87 6.24 -13.13
CA ILE A 54 -10.99 5.68 -12.35
C ILE A 54 -10.53 4.47 -11.51
N ALA A 55 -9.71 3.60 -12.07
CA ALA A 55 -9.13 2.48 -11.33
C ALA A 55 -8.22 2.97 -10.19
N ASP A 56 -7.39 4.00 -10.45
CA ASP A 56 -6.56 4.65 -9.44
C ASP A 56 -7.41 5.29 -8.34
N LEU A 57 -8.45 6.05 -8.70
CA LEU A 57 -9.37 6.68 -7.75
C LEU A 57 -10.03 5.65 -6.82
N LEU A 58 -10.54 4.54 -7.38
CA LEU A 58 -11.13 3.44 -6.61
C LEU A 58 -10.08 2.75 -5.72
N GLY A 59 -8.85 2.58 -6.23
CA GLY A 59 -7.72 2.08 -5.47
C GLY A 59 -7.45 2.93 -4.24
N ARG A 60 -7.20 4.24 -4.41
CA ARG A 60 -6.93 5.18 -3.33
C ARG A 60 -8.09 5.30 -2.34
N PHE A 61 -9.32 5.32 -2.85
CA PHE A 61 -10.51 5.32 -2.00
C PHE A 61 -10.58 4.08 -1.12
N CYS A 62 -10.24 2.90 -1.63
CA CYS A 62 -10.22 1.67 -0.86
C CYS A 62 -9.03 1.61 0.12
N THR A 63 -7.84 2.08 -0.27
CA THR A 63 -6.65 2.05 0.58
C THR A 63 -6.81 2.86 1.85
N GLN A 64 -7.61 3.94 1.89
CA GLN A 64 -7.84 4.69 3.13
C GLN A 64 -8.38 3.81 4.28
N PHE A 65 -9.12 2.74 3.95
CA PHE A 65 -9.67 1.80 4.94
C PHE A 65 -8.62 0.82 5.49
N PHE A 66 -7.43 0.76 4.89
CA PHE A 66 -6.33 -0.08 5.36
C PHE A 66 -5.74 0.41 6.68
N LEU A 67 -6.15 1.60 7.16
CA LEU A 67 -6.00 2.02 8.54
C LEU A 67 -6.52 0.96 9.52
N TYR A 68 -7.56 0.21 9.14
CA TYR A 68 -8.05 -0.96 9.86
C TYR A 68 -7.76 -2.23 9.05
N ALA A 69 -6.76 -3.01 9.47
CA ALA A 69 -6.25 -4.15 8.71
C ALA A 69 -7.33 -5.17 8.30
N TRP A 70 -8.26 -5.51 9.20
CA TRP A 70 -9.36 -6.43 8.88
C TRP A 70 -10.31 -5.91 7.80
N VAL A 71 -10.58 -4.60 7.77
CA VAL A 71 -11.43 -3.98 6.74
C VAL A 71 -10.69 -3.98 5.40
N GLY A 72 -9.41 -3.61 5.40
CA GLY A 72 -8.57 -3.69 4.20
C GLY A 72 -8.45 -5.10 3.64
N ALA A 73 -8.21 -6.09 4.51
CA ALA A 73 -8.16 -7.50 4.15
C ALA A 73 -9.49 -7.99 3.55
N PHE A 74 -10.63 -7.53 4.08
CA PHE A 74 -11.94 -7.82 3.52
C PHE A 74 -12.13 -7.22 2.12
N ILE A 75 -11.71 -5.96 1.91
CA ILE A 75 -11.76 -5.32 0.58
C ILE A 75 -10.94 -6.11 -0.44
N ILE A 76 -9.71 -6.50 -0.09
CA ILE A 76 -8.85 -7.30 -0.99
C ILE A 76 -9.49 -8.67 -1.26
N ALA A 77 -9.99 -9.35 -0.22
CA ALA A 77 -10.65 -10.65 -0.37
C ALA A 77 -11.85 -10.60 -1.32
N VAL A 78 -12.70 -9.57 -1.20
CA VAL A 78 -13.84 -9.34 -2.10
C VAL A 78 -13.34 -9.06 -3.51
N LEU A 79 -12.37 -8.17 -3.68
CA LEU A 79 -11.85 -7.80 -5.00
C LEU A 79 -11.27 -9.01 -5.74
N LEU A 80 -10.41 -9.80 -5.09
CA LEU A 80 -9.82 -11.00 -5.68
C LEU A 80 -10.86 -12.09 -5.96
N SER A 81 -11.85 -12.26 -5.08
CA SER A 81 -12.95 -13.19 -5.31
C SER A 81 -13.80 -12.79 -6.52
N LEU A 82 -14.07 -11.49 -6.70
CA LEU A 82 -14.79 -10.98 -7.88
C LEU A 82 -13.99 -11.20 -9.17
N VAL A 83 -12.67 -11.00 -9.16
CA VAL A 83 -11.80 -11.31 -10.30
C VAL A 83 -11.87 -12.79 -10.65
N GLN A 84 -11.84 -13.69 -9.66
CA GLN A 84 -12.00 -15.13 -9.88
C GLN A 84 -13.36 -15.47 -10.48
N ILE A 85 -14.46 -14.95 -9.92
CA ILE A 85 -15.82 -15.23 -10.39
C ILE A 85 -15.99 -14.76 -11.84
N LEU A 86 -15.53 -13.56 -12.18
CA LEU A 86 -15.63 -13.02 -13.53
C LEU A 86 -14.76 -13.80 -14.52
N THR A 87 -13.55 -14.20 -14.11
CA THR A 87 -12.66 -15.04 -14.91
C THR A 87 -13.35 -16.37 -15.25
N LEU A 88 -13.92 -17.04 -14.26
CA LEU A 88 -14.65 -18.30 -14.46
C LEU A 88 -15.85 -18.11 -15.39
N HIS A 89 -16.63 -17.04 -15.17
CA HIS A 89 -17.82 -16.78 -15.96
C HIS A 89 -17.48 -16.53 -17.44
N LEU A 90 -16.46 -15.71 -17.71
CA LEU A 90 -15.99 -15.43 -19.07
C LEU A 90 -15.34 -16.67 -19.72
N ALA A 91 -14.67 -17.52 -18.94
CA ALA A 91 -14.15 -18.78 -19.45
C ALA A 91 -15.29 -19.73 -19.88
N TYR A 92 -16.34 -19.82 -19.06
CA TYR A 92 -17.50 -20.66 -19.34
C TYR A 92 -18.31 -20.16 -20.54
N SER A 93 -18.56 -18.85 -20.66
CA SER A 93 -19.34 -18.26 -21.76
C SER A 93 -18.74 -18.49 -23.15
N ARG A 94 -17.44 -18.81 -23.23
CA ARG A 94 -16.70 -19.07 -24.47
C ARG A 94 -16.58 -20.56 -24.83
N THR A 95 -17.21 -21.42 -24.06
CA THR A 95 -17.29 -22.85 -24.31
C THR A 95 -18.28 -23.14 -25.45
N SER A 96 -18.09 -24.20 -26.23
CA SER A 96 -18.96 -24.50 -27.39
C SER A 96 -20.41 -24.78 -26.97
N PRO A 97 -21.42 -24.36 -27.76
CA PRO A 97 -22.83 -24.57 -27.43
C PRO A 97 -23.21 -26.05 -27.31
N GLU A 98 -22.58 -26.92 -28.10
CA GLU A 98 -22.73 -28.39 -27.98
C GLU A 98 -22.25 -28.93 -26.63
N LEU A 99 -21.13 -28.40 -26.09
CA LEU A 99 -20.63 -28.78 -24.77
C LEU A 99 -21.51 -28.18 -23.66
N GLN A 100 -22.03 -26.97 -23.89
CA GLN A 100 -22.97 -26.31 -22.98
C GLN A 100 -24.30 -27.08 -22.89
N GLU A 101 -24.77 -27.65 -24.00
CA GLU A 101 -25.99 -28.45 -24.11
C GLU A 101 -25.80 -29.88 -23.59
N SER A 102 -24.66 -30.53 -23.87
CA SER A 102 -24.26 -31.82 -23.28
C SER A 102 -24.20 -31.76 -21.73
N MET A 103 -23.65 -30.66 -21.19
CA MET A 103 -23.67 -30.41 -19.75
C MET A 103 -25.10 -30.18 -19.23
N ARG A 104 -25.97 -29.49 -19.98
CA ARG A 104 -27.36 -29.23 -19.57
C ARG A 104 -28.23 -30.51 -19.55
N ASN A 105 -27.98 -31.44 -20.47
CA ASN A 105 -28.79 -32.64 -20.68
C ASN A 105 -28.46 -33.80 -19.72
N THR A 106 -27.30 -33.78 -19.06
CA THR A 106 -26.91 -34.79 -18.04
C THR A 106 -27.55 -34.53 -16.65
N GLY A 107 -28.60 -33.71 -16.59
CA GLY A 107 -29.24 -33.31 -15.31
C GLY A 107 -28.40 -32.34 -14.49
N MET A 108 -27.26 -31.87 -15.02
CA MET A 108 -26.45 -30.82 -14.42
C MET A 108 -27.10 -29.47 -14.80
N THR A 109 -27.75 -28.84 -13.82
CA THR A 109 -28.29 -27.47 -13.98
C THR A 109 -27.24 -26.55 -14.59
N ALA A 110 -27.68 -25.60 -15.43
CA ALA A 110 -26.93 -24.58 -16.18
C ALA A 110 -25.99 -23.66 -15.35
N GLU A 111 -25.17 -24.26 -14.51
CA GLU A 111 -24.19 -23.62 -13.65
C GLU A 111 -22.81 -24.20 -13.95
N PRO A 112 -21.75 -23.41 -13.77
CA PRO A 112 -20.40 -23.80 -14.15
C PRO A 112 -19.87 -24.89 -13.20
N ASN A 113 -20.30 -26.13 -13.38
CA ASN A 113 -19.69 -27.32 -12.78
C ASN A 113 -18.34 -27.55 -13.47
N GLY A 114 -17.40 -26.67 -13.17
CA GLY A 114 -16.11 -26.58 -13.83
C GLY A 114 -15.20 -27.69 -13.32
N GLY A 115 -14.77 -28.57 -14.22
CA GLY A 115 -13.64 -29.48 -13.98
C GLY A 115 -12.34 -28.69 -13.77
N ILE A 116 -11.30 -29.01 -14.55
CA ILE A 116 -9.97 -28.34 -14.47
C ILE A 116 -10.07 -26.80 -14.56
N LEU A 117 -11.05 -26.32 -15.32
CA LEU A 117 -11.36 -24.90 -15.53
C LEU A 117 -11.63 -24.13 -14.23
N TYR A 118 -12.23 -24.78 -13.25
CA TYR A 118 -12.58 -24.12 -12.00
C TYR A 118 -11.33 -23.79 -11.19
N GLY A 119 -10.43 -24.78 -10.98
CA GLY A 119 -9.16 -24.54 -10.31
C GLY A 119 -8.31 -23.48 -11.03
N LEU A 120 -8.22 -23.55 -12.35
CA LEU A 120 -7.44 -22.58 -13.14
C LEU A 120 -8.01 -21.16 -13.11
N SER A 121 -9.30 -20.97 -12.85
CA SER A 121 -9.90 -19.63 -12.71
C SER A 121 -9.37 -18.82 -11.52
N PHE A 122 -8.73 -19.48 -10.54
CA PHE A 122 -8.10 -18.81 -9.39
C PHE A 122 -6.72 -18.24 -9.74
N VAL A 123 -6.08 -18.69 -10.82
CA VAL A 123 -4.70 -18.28 -11.17
C VAL A 123 -4.55 -16.75 -11.29
N PRO A 124 -5.40 -16.00 -12.02
CA PRO A 124 -5.29 -14.55 -12.06
C PRO A 124 -5.40 -13.90 -10.68
N SER A 125 -6.27 -14.42 -9.82
CA SER A 125 -6.51 -13.87 -8.48
C SER A 125 -5.36 -14.14 -7.53
N PHE A 126 -4.72 -15.31 -7.61
CA PHE A 126 -3.48 -15.59 -6.89
C PHE A 126 -2.29 -14.78 -7.40
N LEU A 127 -2.19 -14.53 -8.72
CA LEU A 127 -1.16 -13.66 -9.27
C LEU A 127 -1.35 -12.20 -8.82
N LEU A 128 -2.60 -11.73 -8.71
CA LEU A 128 -2.90 -10.44 -8.09
C LEU A 128 -2.60 -10.43 -6.59
N TRP A 129 -2.83 -11.53 -5.86
CA TRP A 129 -2.41 -11.64 -4.47
C TRP A 129 -0.89 -11.52 -4.35
N LEU A 130 -0.14 -12.27 -5.17
CA LEU A 130 1.33 -12.16 -5.21
C LEU A 130 1.80 -10.74 -5.55
N PHE A 131 1.13 -10.07 -6.49
CA PHE A 131 1.39 -8.67 -6.81
C PHE A 131 1.19 -7.77 -5.59
N LEU A 132 0.10 -7.95 -4.83
CA LEU A 132 -0.21 -7.19 -3.61
C LEU A 132 0.65 -7.57 -2.40
N LEU A 133 1.62 -8.48 -2.51
CA LEU A 133 2.65 -8.68 -1.49
C LEU A 133 3.78 -7.66 -1.61
N ASP A 134 3.94 -7.05 -2.79
CA ASP A 134 4.93 -6.00 -3.01
C ASP A 134 4.47 -4.70 -2.32
N GLU A 135 5.35 -4.14 -1.50
CA GLU A 135 5.15 -2.90 -0.74
C GLU A 135 4.89 -1.69 -1.64
N ASN A 136 5.21 -1.80 -2.93
CA ASN A 136 5.05 -0.74 -3.92
C ASN A 136 3.89 -1.00 -4.89
N ALA A 137 3.20 -2.13 -4.77
CA ALA A 137 2.05 -2.45 -5.59
C ALA A 137 0.81 -1.66 -5.15
N LEU A 138 0.19 -0.96 -6.09
CA LEU A 138 -0.98 -0.13 -5.81
C LEU A 138 -2.27 -0.88 -6.15
N LEU A 139 -3.27 -0.76 -5.27
CA LEU A 139 -4.57 -1.42 -5.43
C LEU A 139 -5.31 -1.00 -6.72
N GLY A 140 -4.98 0.17 -7.27
CA GLY A 140 -5.48 0.65 -8.56
C GLY A 140 -5.22 -0.33 -9.71
N GLY A 141 -4.10 -1.08 -9.69
CA GLY A 141 -3.84 -2.13 -10.67
C GLY A 141 -4.86 -3.26 -10.62
N ALA A 142 -5.21 -3.72 -9.41
CA ALA A 142 -6.20 -4.78 -9.22
C ALA A 142 -7.62 -4.33 -9.64
N TRP A 143 -7.98 -3.07 -9.33
CA TRP A 143 -9.20 -2.45 -9.84
C TRP A 143 -9.22 -2.33 -11.38
N ALA A 144 -8.09 -2.01 -12.01
CA ALA A 144 -8.00 -1.94 -13.46
C ALA A 144 -8.30 -3.31 -14.12
N VAL A 145 -7.79 -4.41 -13.53
CA VAL A 145 -8.14 -5.77 -13.97
C VAL A 145 -9.65 -5.99 -13.81
N LEU A 146 -10.21 -5.71 -12.63
CA LEU A 146 -11.62 -5.93 -12.34
C LEU A 146 -12.54 -5.15 -13.29
N LEU A 147 -12.28 -3.85 -13.52
CA LEU A 147 -13.03 -3.02 -14.46
C LEU A 147 -12.96 -3.55 -15.90
N THR A 148 -11.79 -4.03 -16.32
CA THR A 148 -11.59 -4.64 -17.65
C THR A 148 -12.39 -5.93 -17.81
N LEU A 149 -12.47 -6.75 -16.77
CA LEU A 149 -13.29 -7.97 -16.76
C LEU A 149 -14.79 -7.66 -16.71
N LEU A 150 -15.22 -6.69 -15.91
CA LEU A 150 -16.61 -6.23 -15.85
C LEU A 150 -17.09 -5.69 -17.19
N ALA A 151 -16.26 -4.90 -17.88
CA ALA A 151 -16.56 -4.43 -19.22
C ALA A 151 -16.67 -5.58 -20.23
N SER A 152 -15.75 -6.56 -20.15
CA SER A 152 -15.78 -7.76 -20.99
C SER A 152 -17.09 -8.54 -20.80
N TRP A 153 -17.51 -8.70 -19.55
CA TRP A 153 -18.76 -9.37 -19.18
C TRP A 153 -20.00 -8.60 -19.67
N GLY A 154 -20.02 -7.28 -19.49
CA GLY A 154 -21.13 -6.44 -19.94
C GLY A 154 -21.35 -6.51 -21.46
N VAL A 155 -20.27 -6.53 -22.23
CA VAL A 155 -20.33 -6.61 -23.70
C VAL A 155 -20.76 -7.99 -24.20
N GLU A 156 -20.50 -9.08 -23.46
CA GLU A 156 -20.95 -10.43 -23.83
C GLU A 156 -22.47 -10.58 -23.83
N LYS A 157 -23.20 -9.78 -23.04
CA LYS A 157 -24.66 -9.80 -23.01
C LYS A 157 -25.32 -9.15 -24.23
N LEU A 158 -24.55 -8.44 -25.05
CA LEU A 158 -25.07 -7.63 -26.14
C LEU A 158 -24.92 -8.35 -27.48
N ASN A 159 -25.88 -8.19 -28.39
CA ASN A 159 -25.89 -8.83 -29.70
C ASN A 159 -25.98 -7.83 -30.86
N GLY A 160 -25.55 -8.25 -32.04
CA GLY A 160 -25.76 -7.52 -33.30
C GLY A 160 -24.92 -6.25 -33.48
N ARG A 161 -25.53 -5.20 -34.07
CA ARG A 161 -24.85 -3.93 -34.40
C ARG A 161 -24.40 -3.15 -33.16
N VAL A 162 -25.18 -3.19 -32.08
CA VAL A 162 -24.91 -2.47 -30.82
C VAL A 162 -23.61 -2.95 -30.18
N ARG A 163 -23.38 -4.27 -30.12
CA ARG A 163 -22.11 -4.85 -29.63
C ARG A 163 -20.90 -4.32 -30.41
N ARG A 164 -21.00 -4.20 -31.74
CA ARG A 164 -19.90 -3.74 -32.58
C ARG A 164 -19.55 -2.27 -32.35
N ILE A 165 -20.56 -1.41 -32.19
CA ILE A 165 -20.36 0.02 -31.91
C ILE A 165 -19.72 0.18 -30.52
N LEU A 166 -20.23 -0.53 -29.51
CA LEU A 166 -19.69 -0.46 -28.17
C LEU A 166 -18.25 -0.99 -28.07
N LEU A 167 -17.87 -2.02 -28.82
CA LEU A 167 -16.48 -2.50 -28.85
C LEU A 167 -15.49 -1.42 -29.33
N LEU A 168 -15.88 -0.58 -30.29
CA LEU A 168 -15.04 0.51 -30.79
C LEU A 168 -15.06 1.72 -29.85
N ALA A 169 -16.22 2.07 -29.32
CA ALA A 169 -16.37 3.19 -28.38
C ALA A 169 -15.73 2.89 -27.01
N ALA A 170 -15.67 1.62 -26.59
CA ALA A 170 -15.08 1.21 -25.32
C ALA A 170 -13.56 1.40 -25.28
N ILE A 171 -12.87 1.55 -26.42
CA ILE A 171 -11.40 1.66 -26.47
C ILE A 171 -10.90 2.87 -25.67
N PRO A 172 -11.23 4.12 -26.05
CA PRO A 172 -10.75 5.28 -25.32
C PRO A 172 -11.32 5.31 -23.90
N VAL A 173 -12.57 4.88 -23.72
CA VAL A 173 -13.25 4.91 -22.42
C VAL A 173 -12.58 3.96 -21.43
N LEU A 174 -12.35 2.70 -21.80
CA LEU A 174 -11.69 1.73 -20.91
C LEU A 174 -10.22 2.05 -20.68
N TYR A 175 -9.53 2.61 -21.67
CA TYR A 175 -8.16 3.08 -21.45
C TYR A 175 -8.12 4.23 -20.43
N TRP A 176 -9.09 5.15 -20.46
CA TRP A 176 -9.18 6.20 -19.46
C TRP A 176 -9.60 5.67 -18.08
N MET A 177 -10.51 4.69 -18.04
CA MET A 177 -10.97 4.10 -16.79
C MET A 177 -9.94 3.19 -16.12
N ALA A 178 -9.36 2.26 -16.88
CA ALA A 178 -8.58 1.12 -16.40
C ALA A 178 -7.18 1.04 -17.05
N GLY A 179 -6.73 2.09 -17.73
CA GLY A 179 -5.39 2.20 -18.27
C GLY A 179 -5.05 1.12 -19.30
N PRO A 180 -3.75 0.80 -19.50
CA PRO A 180 -3.32 -0.11 -20.55
C PRO A 180 -3.73 -1.58 -20.34
N VAL A 181 -4.20 -1.95 -19.14
CA VAL A 181 -4.76 -3.30 -18.88
C VAL A 181 -5.98 -3.57 -19.77
N CYS A 182 -6.65 -2.53 -20.29
CA CYS A 182 -7.74 -2.65 -21.26
C CYS A 182 -7.37 -3.45 -22.52
N VAL A 183 -6.06 -3.65 -22.82
CA VAL A 183 -5.61 -4.53 -23.89
C VAL A 183 -6.21 -5.94 -23.78
N ILE A 184 -6.35 -6.45 -22.56
CA ILE A 184 -6.95 -7.76 -22.33
C ILE A 184 -8.39 -7.80 -22.85
N PHE A 185 -9.19 -6.77 -22.61
CA PHE A 185 -10.57 -6.70 -23.12
C PHE A 185 -10.62 -7.00 -24.63
N PHE A 186 -9.67 -6.49 -25.43
CA PHE A 186 -9.60 -6.80 -26.87
C PHE A 186 -9.23 -8.25 -27.15
N LEU A 187 -8.21 -8.76 -26.46
CA LEU A 187 -7.77 -10.14 -26.60
C LEU A 187 -8.90 -11.12 -26.27
N LEU A 188 -9.70 -10.82 -25.23
CA LEU A 188 -10.86 -11.63 -24.87
C LEU A 188 -11.97 -11.55 -25.94
N GLN A 189 -12.17 -10.40 -26.58
CA GLN A 189 -13.24 -10.20 -27.57
C GLN A 189 -12.89 -10.65 -28.99
N ALA A 190 -11.63 -10.99 -29.30
CA ALA A 190 -11.21 -11.46 -30.62
C ALA A 190 -11.84 -12.84 -30.99
N PRO A 191 -12.65 -12.93 -32.07
CA PRO A 191 -13.29 -14.15 -32.55
C PRO A 191 -12.45 -14.79 -33.65
N HIS A 192 -11.92 -15.99 -33.37
CA HIS A 192 -11.13 -16.86 -34.25
C HIS A 192 -9.96 -16.20 -35.03
N PRO A 193 -8.79 -16.85 -35.14
CA PRO A 193 -7.62 -16.29 -35.82
C PRO A 193 -7.84 -15.95 -37.31
N LYS A 194 -8.93 -16.40 -37.94
CA LYS A 194 -9.23 -16.17 -39.37
C LYS A 194 -9.97 -14.86 -39.69
N ARG A 195 -10.45 -14.07 -38.70
CA ARG A 195 -11.05 -12.72 -38.92
C ARG A 195 -10.13 -11.57 -38.44
N SER A 196 -8.81 -11.76 -38.67
CA SER A 196 -7.71 -11.06 -37.99
C SER A 196 -7.52 -9.58 -38.35
N ILE A 197 -7.78 -9.16 -39.59
CA ILE A 197 -7.36 -7.84 -40.10
C ILE A 197 -7.96 -6.63 -39.36
N ARG A 198 -9.20 -6.77 -38.86
CA ARG A 198 -9.90 -5.67 -38.16
C ARG A 198 -9.41 -5.49 -36.71
N TYR A 199 -8.92 -6.56 -36.08
CA TYR A 199 -8.36 -6.49 -34.73
C TYR A 199 -6.97 -5.86 -34.74
N TYR A 200 -6.15 -6.16 -35.75
CA TYR A 200 -4.90 -5.43 -35.97
C TYR A 200 -5.14 -3.94 -36.17
N GLY A 201 -6.20 -3.54 -36.89
CA GLY A 201 -6.58 -2.13 -37.03
C GLY A 201 -6.89 -1.45 -35.69
N VAL A 202 -7.56 -2.14 -34.76
CA VAL A 202 -7.83 -1.63 -33.40
C VAL A 202 -6.54 -1.50 -32.58
N PHE A 203 -5.64 -2.48 -32.67
CA PHE A 203 -4.33 -2.40 -32.00
C PHE A 203 -3.47 -1.27 -32.56
N ILE A 204 -3.45 -1.07 -33.88
CA ILE A 204 -2.76 0.04 -34.53
C ILE A 204 -3.37 1.37 -34.11
N LEU A 205 -4.70 1.48 -34.06
CA LEU A 205 -5.40 2.68 -33.61
C LEU A 205 -5.11 3.01 -32.14
N MET A 206 -5.06 2.01 -31.28
CA MET A 206 -4.66 2.17 -29.88
C MET A 206 -3.18 2.58 -29.77
N ALA A 207 -2.28 1.94 -30.51
CA ALA A 207 -0.87 2.34 -30.56
C ALA A 207 -0.70 3.79 -31.03
N PHE A 208 -1.44 4.19 -32.07
CA PHE A 208 -1.46 5.56 -32.57
C PHE A 208 -2.01 6.54 -31.53
N MET A 209 -3.10 6.19 -30.84
CA MET A 209 -3.65 6.98 -29.73
C MET A 209 -2.60 7.18 -28.63
N LEU A 210 -1.87 6.13 -28.24
CA LEU A 210 -0.83 6.19 -27.21
C LEU A 210 0.34 7.09 -27.63
N VAL A 211 0.78 6.99 -28.90
CA VAL A 211 1.81 7.88 -29.45
C VAL A 211 1.33 9.33 -29.44
N MET A 212 0.09 9.59 -29.85
CA MET A 212 -0.47 10.94 -29.77
C MET A 212 -0.51 11.46 -28.34
N LEU A 213 -1.00 10.65 -27.39
CA LEU A 213 -1.04 11.01 -25.98
C LEU A 213 0.35 11.29 -25.38
N SER A 214 1.39 10.57 -25.80
CA SER A 214 2.76 10.84 -25.34
C SER A 214 3.30 12.22 -25.73
N ASN A 215 2.73 12.87 -26.75
CA ASN A 215 3.08 14.24 -27.13
C ASN A 215 2.32 15.31 -26.34
N TYR A 216 1.16 14.98 -25.76
CA TYR A 216 0.30 15.93 -25.06
C TYR A 216 0.35 15.82 -23.53
N LEU A 217 0.57 14.62 -23.00
CA LEU A 217 0.64 14.39 -21.56
C LEU A 217 2.10 14.46 -21.09
N PRO A 218 2.40 15.16 -19.98
CA PRO A 218 3.73 15.22 -19.39
C PRO A 218 4.04 13.92 -18.61
N VAL A 219 3.86 12.77 -19.26
CA VAL A 219 3.99 11.43 -18.67
C VAL A 219 4.93 10.62 -19.58
N PRO A 220 5.94 9.92 -19.01
CA PRO A 220 6.81 9.06 -19.80
C PRO A 220 6.03 8.05 -20.65
N ALA A 221 6.45 7.86 -21.91
CA ALA A 221 5.74 6.98 -22.83
C ALA A 221 5.61 5.55 -22.29
N THR A 222 6.61 5.05 -21.56
CA THR A 222 6.57 3.73 -20.90
C THR A 222 5.38 3.57 -19.95
N LYS A 223 5.01 4.62 -19.20
CA LYS A 223 3.85 4.58 -18.29
C LYS A 223 2.51 4.52 -19.01
N LEU A 224 2.40 5.11 -20.20
CA LEU A 224 1.19 5.01 -21.01
C LEU A 224 0.94 3.56 -21.48
N TRP A 225 2.01 2.79 -21.68
CA TRP A 225 1.96 1.39 -22.08
C TRP A 225 1.81 0.40 -20.93
N PHE A 226 2.46 0.65 -19.78
CA PHE A 226 2.51 -0.31 -18.67
C PHE A 226 1.66 0.06 -17.45
N GLY A 227 1.18 1.30 -17.39
CA GLY A 227 0.33 1.84 -16.32
C GLY A 227 1.00 3.01 -15.61
N ILE A 228 0.20 4.02 -15.23
CA ILE A 228 0.72 5.23 -14.57
C ILE A 228 0.84 5.03 -13.06
N HIS A 229 -0.22 4.52 -12.42
CA HIS A 229 -0.32 4.35 -10.96
C HIS A 229 -0.63 2.90 -10.56
N TYR A 230 0.04 1.94 -11.20
CA TYR A 230 -0.01 0.53 -10.78
C TYR A 230 1.11 0.18 -9.81
N HIS A 231 2.20 0.93 -9.85
CA HIS A 231 3.37 0.71 -9.00
C HIS A 231 3.91 2.06 -8.54
N ARG A 232 4.43 2.12 -7.31
CA ARG A 232 4.94 3.37 -6.71
C ARG A 232 6.20 3.89 -7.40
N TYR A 233 7.08 2.98 -7.84
CA TYR A 233 8.27 3.36 -8.62
C TYR A 233 7.95 3.53 -10.11
N PRO A 234 8.17 4.72 -10.69
CA PRO A 234 7.89 5.05 -12.09
C PRO A 234 8.57 4.17 -13.16
N THR A 235 9.72 3.60 -12.83
CA THR A 235 10.60 2.85 -13.76
C THR A 235 10.30 1.36 -13.79
N GLU A 236 9.63 0.85 -12.77
CA GLU A 236 9.36 -0.57 -12.60
C GLU A 236 8.08 -0.98 -13.31
N ILE A 237 8.17 -2.07 -14.09
CA ILE A 237 7.02 -2.65 -14.78
C ILE A 237 6.38 -3.68 -13.83
N PRO A 238 5.07 -3.57 -13.51
CA PRO A 238 4.42 -4.50 -12.58
C PRO A 238 4.19 -5.87 -13.26
N VAL A 239 5.22 -6.70 -13.32
CA VAL A 239 5.21 -7.97 -14.06
C VAL A 239 4.11 -8.92 -13.57
N LEU A 240 3.89 -9.02 -12.26
CA LEU A 240 2.87 -9.89 -11.68
C LEU A 240 1.44 -9.44 -12.03
N LEU A 241 1.20 -8.13 -12.10
CA LEU A 241 -0.08 -7.59 -12.58
C LEU A 241 -0.33 -7.99 -14.03
N TRP A 242 0.66 -7.80 -14.91
CA TRP A 242 0.56 -8.20 -16.32
C TRP A 242 0.47 -9.71 -16.51
N ALA A 243 1.13 -10.50 -15.66
CA ALA A 243 0.98 -11.95 -15.63
C ALA A 243 -0.44 -12.34 -15.25
N ALA A 244 -1.03 -11.69 -14.24
CA ALA A 244 -2.41 -11.92 -13.83
C ALA A 244 -3.37 -11.60 -14.99
N THR A 245 -3.22 -10.46 -15.65
CA THR A 245 -4.10 -10.03 -16.73
C THR A 245 -3.99 -10.95 -17.96
N LEU A 246 -2.77 -11.32 -18.36
CA LEU A 246 -2.54 -12.24 -19.48
C LEU A 246 -3.00 -13.66 -19.17
N SER A 247 -2.91 -14.11 -17.90
CA SER A 247 -3.37 -15.44 -17.51
C SER A 247 -4.87 -15.64 -17.76
N VAL A 248 -5.70 -14.59 -17.67
CA VAL A 248 -7.12 -14.63 -18.06
C VAL A 248 -7.26 -14.96 -19.56
N PHE A 249 -6.48 -14.30 -20.41
CA PHE A 249 -6.51 -14.55 -21.85
C PHE A 249 -6.02 -15.97 -22.20
N PHE A 250 -4.91 -16.41 -21.61
CA PHE A 250 -4.39 -17.76 -21.83
C PHE A 250 -5.34 -18.85 -21.31
N LEU A 251 -6.00 -18.62 -20.18
CA LEU A 251 -7.06 -19.50 -19.68
C LEU A 251 -8.13 -19.71 -20.76
N MET A 252 -8.59 -18.63 -21.42
CA MET A 252 -9.58 -18.74 -22.48
C MET A 252 -9.09 -19.50 -23.71
N LEU A 253 -7.80 -19.38 -24.07
CA LEU A 253 -7.21 -20.17 -25.15
C LEU A 253 -7.15 -21.66 -24.78
N ILE A 254 -6.77 -21.98 -23.55
CA ILE A 254 -6.75 -23.35 -23.02
C ILE A 254 -8.16 -23.95 -23.04
N VAL A 255 -9.17 -23.20 -22.58
CA VAL A 255 -10.58 -23.64 -22.64
C VAL A 255 -10.92 -24.05 -24.05
N ARG A 256 -10.62 -23.21 -25.05
CA ARG A 256 -10.94 -23.47 -26.47
C ARG A 256 -10.16 -24.64 -27.06
N ALA A 257 -8.87 -24.77 -26.74
CA ALA A 257 -8.01 -25.83 -27.29
C ALA A 257 -8.37 -27.21 -26.75
N PHE A 258 -8.74 -27.30 -25.47
CA PHE A 258 -8.95 -28.58 -24.77
C PHE A 258 -10.42 -28.92 -24.51
N GLN A 259 -11.38 -28.27 -25.19
CA GLN A 259 -12.84 -28.52 -25.02
C GLN A 259 -13.23 -30.00 -25.08
N ARG A 260 -12.57 -30.79 -25.95
CA ARG A 260 -12.84 -32.22 -26.13
C ARG A 260 -12.39 -33.10 -24.96
N TRP A 261 -11.37 -32.67 -24.21
CA TRP A 261 -10.77 -33.41 -23.08
C TRP A 261 -11.43 -33.09 -21.74
N VAL A 262 -12.20 -32.00 -21.67
CA VAL A 262 -12.96 -31.57 -20.48
C VAL A 262 -14.22 -32.44 -20.24
N ASN A 263 -14.57 -33.32 -21.18
CA ASN A 263 -15.83 -34.08 -21.23
C ASN A 263 -15.84 -35.42 -20.46
N THR A 264 -14.92 -35.65 -19.51
CA THR A 264 -14.81 -36.95 -18.82
C THR A 264 -15.52 -36.98 -17.46
N SER A 265 -16.43 -37.94 -17.30
CA SER A 265 -17.46 -38.19 -16.27
C SER A 265 -17.11 -38.01 -14.77
N SER A 266 -15.85 -37.84 -14.37
CA SER A 266 -15.45 -37.71 -12.95
C SER A 266 -15.22 -36.26 -12.51
N HIS A 267 -16.22 -35.40 -12.73
CA HIS A 267 -16.06 -33.96 -12.68
C HIS A 267 -15.78 -33.40 -11.27
N MET A 268 -16.39 -33.92 -10.19
CA MET A 268 -16.21 -33.36 -8.84
C MET A 268 -14.79 -33.60 -8.28
N ILE A 269 -14.25 -34.80 -8.48
CA ILE A 269 -12.89 -35.14 -8.04
C ILE A 269 -11.88 -34.30 -8.82
N VAL A 270 -12.06 -34.14 -10.13
CA VAL A 270 -11.18 -33.32 -10.97
C VAL A 270 -11.26 -31.84 -10.59
N THR A 271 -12.45 -31.30 -10.31
CA THR A 271 -12.62 -29.93 -9.78
C THR A 271 -11.85 -29.76 -8.47
N LEU A 272 -12.05 -30.67 -7.52
CA LEU A 272 -11.39 -30.63 -6.21
C LEU A 272 -9.87 -30.74 -6.36
N CYS A 273 -9.37 -31.71 -7.12
CA CYS A 273 -7.95 -31.89 -7.38
C CYS A 273 -7.34 -30.67 -8.09
N SER A 274 -8.04 -30.07 -9.05
CA SER A 274 -7.57 -28.86 -9.75
C SER A 274 -7.51 -27.65 -8.82
N PHE A 275 -8.52 -27.47 -7.96
CA PHE A 275 -8.55 -26.42 -6.96
C PHE A 275 -7.43 -26.63 -5.94
N LEU A 276 -7.31 -27.82 -5.36
CA LEU A 276 -6.26 -28.14 -4.39
C LEU A 276 -4.87 -27.97 -4.99
N LEU A 277 -4.65 -28.40 -6.24
CA LEU A 277 -3.37 -28.21 -6.93
C LEU A 277 -3.02 -26.73 -7.05
N VAL A 278 -3.95 -25.89 -7.53
CA VAL A 278 -3.73 -24.44 -7.67
C VAL A 278 -3.59 -23.78 -6.30
N ALA A 279 -4.44 -24.12 -5.33
CA ALA A 279 -4.42 -23.54 -4.00
C ALA A 279 -3.12 -23.88 -3.24
N VAL A 280 -2.64 -25.13 -3.31
CA VAL A 280 -1.39 -25.53 -2.67
C VAL A 280 -0.18 -24.94 -3.40
N SER A 281 -0.12 -24.99 -4.73
CA SER A 281 1.01 -24.45 -5.49
C SER A 281 1.11 -22.93 -5.39
N MET A 282 0.01 -22.21 -5.64
CA MET A 282 -0.01 -20.75 -5.55
C MET A 282 0.04 -20.28 -4.10
N GLY A 283 -0.58 -21.00 -3.16
CA GLY A 283 -0.47 -20.72 -1.73
C GLY A 283 0.95 -20.87 -1.22
N TYR A 284 1.70 -21.87 -1.70
CA TYR A 284 3.13 -22.00 -1.42
C TYR A 284 3.93 -20.83 -1.99
N LEU A 285 3.63 -20.37 -3.22
CA LEU A 285 4.28 -19.19 -3.80
C LEU A 285 3.97 -17.93 -2.98
N VAL A 286 2.73 -17.72 -2.56
CA VAL A 286 2.33 -16.59 -1.69
C VAL A 286 3.13 -16.62 -0.39
N TRP A 287 3.20 -17.78 0.26
CA TRP A 287 3.96 -17.93 1.49
C TRP A 287 5.45 -17.66 1.28
N ARG A 288 6.05 -18.24 0.23
CA ARG A 288 7.47 -18.09 -0.09
C ARG A 288 7.85 -16.65 -0.41
N ASN A 289 6.97 -15.91 -1.10
CA ASN A 289 7.21 -14.54 -1.51
C ASN A 289 6.82 -13.53 -0.43
N SER A 290 6.15 -13.96 0.65
CA SER A 290 5.84 -13.07 1.78
C SER A 290 7.12 -12.68 2.53
N ASN A 291 7.36 -11.38 2.64
CA ASN A 291 8.48 -10.82 3.37
C ASN A 291 8.07 -10.54 4.83
N LEU A 292 8.09 -11.58 5.67
CA LEU A 292 7.74 -11.46 7.10
C LEU A 292 8.74 -10.57 7.88
N LYS A 293 9.96 -10.37 7.35
CA LYS A 293 10.94 -9.46 7.96
C LYS A 293 10.52 -8.00 7.74
N ALA A 294 10.11 -7.64 6.53
CA ALA A 294 9.57 -6.31 6.25
C ALA A 294 8.28 -6.04 7.03
N GLU A 295 7.35 -7.00 7.08
CA GLU A 295 6.15 -6.91 7.92
C GLU A 295 6.49 -6.61 9.39
N LYS A 296 7.54 -7.22 9.93
CA LYS A 296 8.00 -6.93 11.31
C LYS A 296 8.59 -5.53 11.45
N VAL A 297 9.28 -5.00 10.44
CA VAL A 297 9.77 -3.60 10.42
C VAL A 297 8.59 -2.64 10.41
N MET A 298 7.61 -2.87 9.52
CA MET A 298 6.39 -2.09 9.42
C MET A 298 5.58 -2.13 10.71
N GLN A 299 5.59 -3.26 11.42
CA GLN A 299 4.98 -3.36 12.74
C GLN A 299 5.59 -2.40 13.75
N TYR A 300 6.92 -2.34 13.86
CA TYR A 300 7.59 -1.42 14.79
C TYR A 300 7.30 0.04 14.44
N ASP A 301 7.40 0.39 13.17
CA ASP A 301 7.11 1.75 12.70
C ASP A 301 5.63 2.14 12.93
N PHE A 302 4.69 1.22 12.68
CA PHE A 302 3.27 1.42 12.97
C PHE A 302 3.03 1.70 14.46
N MET A 303 3.62 0.90 15.35
CA MET A 303 3.47 1.08 16.79
C MET A 303 4.08 2.41 17.25
N ALA A 304 5.23 2.81 16.71
CA ALA A 304 5.89 4.08 17.02
C ALA A 304 5.03 5.27 16.59
N CYS A 305 4.51 5.24 15.36
CA CYS A 305 3.63 6.29 14.82
C CYS A 305 2.33 6.46 15.65
N HIS A 306 1.85 5.38 16.27
CA HIS A 306 0.64 5.39 17.11
C HIS A 306 0.96 5.51 18.60
N GLN A 307 2.21 5.80 18.96
CA GLN A 307 2.68 5.99 20.33
C GLN A 307 2.36 4.79 21.26
N GLN A 308 2.40 3.58 20.72
CA GLN A 308 2.11 2.33 21.46
C GLN A 308 3.35 1.84 22.23
N TRP A 309 3.95 2.70 23.07
CA TRP A 309 5.24 2.46 23.73
C TRP A 309 5.25 1.17 24.57
N ASN A 310 4.21 0.94 25.38
CA ASN A 310 4.06 -0.30 26.16
C ASN A 310 4.09 -1.55 25.26
N ARG A 311 3.34 -1.52 24.16
CA ARG A 311 3.23 -2.64 23.22
C ARG A 311 4.55 -2.90 22.49
N ILE A 312 5.33 -1.85 22.22
CA ILE A 312 6.68 -1.97 21.66
C ILE A 312 7.56 -2.77 22.63
N LEU A 313 7.59 -2.39 23.92
CA LEU A 313 8.39 -3.09 24.93
C LEU A 313 7.95 -4.55 25.11
N GLU A 314 6.65 -4.84 25.15
CA GLU A 314 6.12 -6.21 25.18
C GLU A 314 6.57 -7.04 23.96
N THR A 315 6.52 -6.44 22.76
CA THR A 315 6.89 -7.11 21.51
C THR A 315 8.39 -7.43 21.45
N ILE A 316 9.22 -6.53 21.96
CA ILE A 316 10.68 -6.67 21.94
C ILE A 316 11.15 -7.71 22.95
N ASN A 317 10.48 -7.82 24.10
CA ASN A 317 10.78 -8.83 25.12
C ASN A 317 10.58 -10.26 24.60
N ASP A 318 9.55 -10.48 23.77
CA ASP A 318 9.34 -11.77 23.09
C ASP A 318 10.40 -12.03 22.01
N LYS A 319 10.65 -11.03 21.15
CA LYS A 319 11.64 -11.16 20.08
C LYS A 319 12.43 -9.88 19.85
N LYS A 320 13.67 -9.90 20.34
CA LYS A 320 14.60 -8.78 20.22
C LYS A 320 14.80 -8.35 18.75
N PRO A 321 14.75 -7.03 18.46
CA PRO A 321 15.01 -6.53 17.12
C PRO A 321 16.48 -6.77 16.77
N ASN A 322 16.74 -7.08 15.51
CA ASN A 322 18.09 -7.23 14.97
C ASN A 322 18.29 -6.36 13.71
N ASN A 323 17.41 -5.38 13.52
CA ASN A 323 17.50 -4.39 12.45
C ASN A 323 17.55 -2.99 13.07
N GLN A 324 18.08 -2.04 12.33
CA GLN A 324 18.32 -0.69 12.82
C GLN A 324 17.02 0.01 13.26
N ILE A 325 15.97 -0.02 12.43
CA ILE A 325 14.67 0.61 12.74
C ILE A 325 14.07 0.05 14.03
N GLY A 326 14.12 -1.27 14.24
CA GLY A 326 13.59 -1.90 15.45
C GLY A 326 14.34 -1.46 16.70
N VAL A 327 15.67 -1.28 16.62
CA VAL A 327 16.49 -0.77 17.73
C VAL A 327 16.19 0.71 18.01
N THR A 328 15.97 1.53 16.98
CA THR A 328 15.58 2.94 17.16
C THR A 328 14.22 3.08 17.83
N VAL A 329 13.22 2.34 17.35
CA VAL A 329 11.88 2.32 17.95
C VAL A 329 11.91 1.79 19.38
N GLN A 330 12.77 0.79 19.64
CA GLN A 330 13.02 0.28 20.97
C GLN A 330 13.59 1.35 21.90
N ASN A 331 14.69 2.01 21.51
CA ASN A 331 15.35 3.01 22.32
C ASN A 331 14.39 4.17 22.60
N LEU A 332 13.61 4.59 21.60
CA LEU A 332 12.56 5.58 21.76
C LEU A 332 11.53 5.13 22.81
N ALA A 333 11.04 3.89 22.75
CA ALA A 333 10.08 3.38 23.72
C ALA A 333 10.67 3.32 25.15
N LEU A 334 11.91 2.84 25.32
CA LEU A 334 12.59 2.84 26.62
C LEU A 334 12.73 4.27 27.18
N ALA A 335 13.10 5.22 26.33
CA ALA A 335 13.25 6.62 26.72
C ALA A 335 11.92 7.29 27.07
N MET A 336 10.83 6.95 26.37
CA MET A 336 9.47 7.40 26.72
C MET A 336 9.05 6.95 28.13
N HIS A 337 9.61 5.83 28.62
CA HIS A 337 9.42 5.37 30.00
C HIS A 337 10.49 5.86 30.99
N GLY A 338 11.49 6.60 30.52
CA GLY A 338 12.61 7.03 31.36
C GLY A 338 13.54 5.88 31.77
N MET A 339 13.59 4.79 31.01
CA MET A 339 14.33 3.56 31.32
C MET A 339 15.47 3.27 30.32
N LEU A 340 15.81 4.23 29.45
CA LEU A 340 16.79 4.01 28.36
C LEU A 340 18.16 3.59 28.88
N LEU A 341 18.73 4.35 29.84
CA LEU A 341 20.08 4.11 30.33
C LEU A 341 20.23 2.79 31.08
N ASP A 342 19.17 2.34 31.75
CA ASP A 342 19.18 1.12 32.55
C ASP A 342 19.13 -0.14 31.68
N HIS A 343 18.39 -0.08 30.56
CA HIS A 343 18.05 -1.27 29.79
C HIS A 343 18.61 -1.31 28.36
N MET A 344 19.12 -0.21 27.79
CA MET A 344 19.53 -0.20 26.38
C MET A 344 20.60 -1.26 26.05
N PHE A 345 21.52 -1.54 26.97
CA PHE A 345 22.58 -2.53 26.77
C PHE A 345 22.14 -3.99 26.94
N GLU A 346 20.89 -4.25 27.32
CA GLU A 346 20.31 -5.61 27.26
C GLU A 346 20.05 -6.07 25.81
N TYR A 347 20.21 -5.15 24.85
CA TYR A 347 19.89 -5.32 23.45
C TYR A 347 21.08 -4.96 22.57
N ASN A 348 21.12 -5.54 21.37
CA ASN A 348 22.14 -5.20 20.40
C ASN A 348 21.86 -3.82 19.80
N GLN A 349 22.67 -2.83 20.17
CA GLN A 349 22.49 -1.44 19.78
C GLN A 349 22.85 -1.15 18.32
N ASN A 350 23.49 -2.08 17.59
CA ASN A 350 23.84 -1.87 16.17
C ASN A 350 24.59 -0.55 15.92
N SER A 351 25.56 -0.21 16.80
CA SER A 351 26.31 1.06 16.84
C SER A 351 25.47 2.29 17.24
N ILE A 352 26.07 3.47 17.14
CA ILE A 352 25.40 4.74 17.46
C ILE A 352 24.14 4.98 16.60
N HIS A 353 24.12 4.44 15.38
CA HIS A 353 23.00 4.59 14.47
C HIS A 353 21.77 3.76 14.87
N GLY A 354 21.85 2.88 15.87
CA GLY A 354 20.66 2.28 16.48
C GLY A 354 19.97 3.21 17.47
N LEU A 355 20.69 4.15 18.08
CA LEU A 355 20.11 5.18 18.94
C LEU A 355 19.35 6.21 18.10
N LEU A 356 20.03 6.83 17.13
CA LEU A 356 19.46 7.76 16.15
C LEU A 356 20.10 7.47 14.79
N PRO A 357 19.40 6.83 13.85
CA PRO A 357 19.88 6.59 12.51
C PRO A 357 20.19 7.88 11.76
N ASP A 358 21.17 7.81 10.84
CA ASP A 358 21.42 8.90 9.91
C ASP A 358 20.20 9.13 9.02
N VAL A 359 19.93 10.41 8.72
CA VAL A 359 18.82 10.78 7.85
C VAL A 359 19.17 10.42 6.42
N LYS A 360 18.42 9.47 5.85
CA LYS A 360 18.50 9.09 4.44
C LYS A 360 17.50 9.89 3.61
N THR A 361 17.73 9.94 2.30
CA THR A 361 16.92 10.70 1.34
C THR A 361 15.78 9.89 0.71
N ASP A 362 15.37 8.78 1.33
CA ASP A 362 14.23 7.97 0.88
C ASP A 362 12.95 8.27 1.67
N ALA A 363 11.81 7.81 1.16
CA ALA A 363 10.50 8.16 1.72
C ALA A 363 10.15 7.44 3.03
N THR A 364 10.82 6.34 3.37
CA THR A 364 10.30 5.39 4.38
C THR A 364 11.25 5.18 5.55
N SER A 365 12.54 5.00 5.29
CA SER A 365 13.54 4.74 6.31
C SER A 365 13.74 5.88 7.33
N PRO A 366 13.55 7.18 6.97
CA PRO A 366 13.70 8.26 7.94
C PRO A 366 12.50 8.45 8.87
N MET A 367 11.35 7.84 8.58
CA MET A 367 10.10 8.10 9.31
C MET A 367 10.16 7.68 10.80
N PRO A 368 10.73 6.51 11.18
CA PRO A 368 10.96 6.17 12.58
C PRO A 368 11.93 7.12 13.29
N THR A 369 12.98 7.56 12.60
CA THR A 369 13.97 8.52 13.16
C THR A 369 13.33 9.88 13.39
N ALA A 370 12.49 10.35 12.46
CA ALA A 370 11.74 11.59 12.62
C ALA A 370 10.79 11.53 13.82
N GLU A 371 10.24 10.36 14.14
CA GLU A 371 9.44 10.15 15.35
C GLU A 371 10.30 10.36 16.62
N ALA A 372 11.52 9.81 16.64
CA ALA A 372 12.45 10.02 17.75
C ALA A 372 12.83 11.50 17.91
N PHE A 373 13.18 12.19 16.82
CA PHE A 373 13.48 13.63 16.83
C PHE A 373 12.30 14.45 17.36
N TYR A 374 11.08 14.13 16.92
CA TYR A 374 9.88 14.81 17.37
C TYR A 374 9.68 14.67 18.89
N HIS A 375 9.81 13.46 19.43
CA HIS A 375 9.59 13.21 20.86
C HIS A 375 10.70 13.78 21.76
N LEU A 376 11.93 13.85 21.24
CA LEU A 376 13.10 14.48 21.89
C LEU A 376 12.96 16.00 22.03
N GLY A 377 12.17 16.65 21.19
CA GLY A 377 12.10 18.12 21.10
C GLY A 377 12.92 18.72 19.96
N MET A 378 13.51 17.88 19.08
CA MET A 378 14.22 18.33 17.87
C MET A 378 13.22 18.66 16.74
N ILE A 379 12.31 19.60 17.00
CA ILE A 379 11.12 19.83 16.16
C ILE A 379 11.48 20.25 14.73
N ASN A 380 12.49 21.12 14.58
CA ASN A 380 12.95 21.56 13.27
C ASN A 380 13.59 20.43 12.45
N VAL A 381 14.35 19.55 13.11
CA VAL A 381 14.96 18.39 12.45
C VAL A 381 13.89 17.39 12.03
N ALA A 382 12.95 17.06 12.92
CA ALA A 382 11.81 16.21 12.61
C ALA A 382 10.99 16.76 11.44
N GLN A 383 10.73 18.08 11.42
CA GLN A 383 10.02 18.75 10.33
C GLN A 383 10.75 18.61 9.00
N ARG A 384 12.06 18.88 8.97
CA ARG A 384 12.89 18.74 7.76
C ARG A 384 12.86 17.30 7.25
N THR A 385 13.12 16.32 8.12
CA THR A 385 13.14 14.91 7.75
C THR A 385 11.81 14.44 7.17
N VAL A 386 10.68 14.81 7.80
CA VAL A 386 9.35 14.43 7.28
C VAL A 386 9.02 15.15 5.97
N PHE A 387 9.44 16.41 5.81
CA PHE A 387 9.25 17.13 4.56
C PHE A 387 10.03 16.48 3.42
N GLU A 388 11.30 16.14 3.63
CA GLU A 388 12.12 15.43 2.64
C GLU A 388 11.54 14.05 2.31
N ALA A 389 11.13 13.28 3.32
CA ALA A 389 10.48 11.98 3.11
C ALA A 389 9.18 12.08 2.30
N GLN A 390 8.37 13.12 2.54
CA GLN A 390 7.15 13.39 1.77
C GLN A 390 7.42 13.70 0.30
N GLU A 391 8.45 14.49 0.03
CA GLU A 391 8.83 14.85 -1.35
C GLU A 391 9.59 13.73 -2.06
N ALA A 392 10.15 12.76 -1.32
CA ALA A 392 10.74 11.54 -1.87
C ALA A 392 9.70 10.49 -2.33
N ILE A 393 8.40 10.70 -2.08
CA ILE A 393 7.33 9.83 -2.57
C ILE A 393 7.15 9.99 -4.09
N LEU A 394 7.67 9.03 -4.85
CA LEU A 394 7.80 9.09 -6.32
C LEU A 394 6.48 9.02 -7.12
N ASP A 395 5.40 8.53 -6.51
CA ASP A 395 4.07 8.46 -7.13
C ASP A 395 3.24 9.73 -6.92
N PHE A 396 3.79 10.72 -6.20
CA PHE A 396 3.16 12.00 -5.85
C PHE A 396 1.83 11.87 -5.11
N GLN A 397 1.50 10.69 -4.56
CA GLN A 397 0.22 10.47 -3.87
C GLN A 397 0.15 11.11 -2.49
N LYS A 398 1.29 11.57 -1.96
CA LYS A 398 1.45 12.24 -0.67
C LYS A 398 1.03 11.35 0.51
N SER A 399 1.67 11.54 1.67
CA SER A 399 1.36 10.80 2.90
C SER A 399 0.48 11.62 3.84
N ALA A 400 -0.58 10.98 4.36
CA ALA A 400 -1.41 11.54 5.43
C ALA A 400 -0.62 11.65 6.75
N ARG A 401 0.23 10.66 7.06
CA ARG A 401 1.15 10.67 8.20
C ARG A 401 2.11 11.85 8.15
N CYS A 402 2.73 12.10 6.99
CA CYS A 402 3.62 13.25 6.83
C CYS A 402 2.88 14.57 7.00
N TYR A 403 1.68 14.73 6.42
CA TYR A 403 0.86 15.93 6.61
C TYR A 403 0.50 16.16 8.08
N LYS A 404 0.15 15.09 8.81
CA LYS A 404 -0.16 15.17 10.23
C LYS A 404 1.06 15.68 11.01
N ARG A 405 2.23 15.08 10.79
CA ARG A 405 3.46 15.46 11.48
C ARG A 405 3.92 16.88 11.12
N LEU A 406 3.85 17.26 9.84
CA LEU A 406 4.18 18.63 9.38
C LEU A 406 3.22 19.68 9.97
N ALA A 407 1.93 19.35 10.13
CA ALA A 407 1.00 20.22 10.84
C ALA A 407 1.37 20.38 12.31
N GLN A 408 1.73 19.29 13.00
CA GLN A 408 2.16 19.33 14.41
C GLN A 408 3.44 20.16 14.59
N THR A 409 4.48 19.91 13.79
CA THR A 409 5.76 20.65 13.93
C THR A 409 5.58 22.13 13.64
N ASN A 410 4.82 22.49 12.60
CA ASN A 410 4.55 23.91 12.30
C ASN A 410 3.69 24.57 13.38
N LEU A 411 2.75 23.86 14.00
CA LEU A 411 1.99 24.37 15.14
C LEU A 411 2.90 24.64 16.33
N ILE A 412 3.79 23.69 16.68
CA ILE A 412 4.73 23.83 17.80
C ILE A 412 5.69 25.00 17.57
N ASN A 413 6.16 25.17 16.34
CA ASN A 413 7.04 26.28 15.94
C ASN A 413 6.33 27.64 15.83
N GLY A 414 5.00 27.70 15.98
CA GLY A 414 4.23 28.95 15.84
C GLY A 414 3.92 29.36 14.41
N ASN A 415 4.26 28.53 13.41
CA ASN A 415 3.98 28.75 11.99
C ASN A 415 2.53 28.36 11.63
N TYR A 416 1.56 29.01 12.26
CA TYR A 416 0.15 28.62 12.21
C TYR A 416 -0.45 28.63 10.79
N GLU A 417 -0.04 29.56 9.93
CA GLU A 417 -0.54 29.62 8.55
C GLU A 417 -0.07 28.43 7.71
N VAL A 418 1.14 27.92 7.96
CA VAL A 418 1.65 26.71 7.30
C VAL A 418 0.94 25.48 7.85
N ALA A 419 0.81 25.38 9.18
CA ALA A 419 0.05 24.29 9.82
C ALA A 419 -1.39 24.21 9.29
N ARG A 420 -2.05 25.37 9.13
CA ARG A 420 -3.42 25.47 8.60
C ARG A 420 -3.55 24.83 7.22
N LYS A 421 -2.57 24.99 6.32
CA LYS A 421 -2.60 24.40 4.97
C LYS A 421 -2.67 22.87 5.02
N TYR A 422 -1.82 22.24 5.84
CA TYR A 422 -1.81 20.78 6.01
C TYR A 422 -3.10 20.29 6.67
N LEU A 423 -3.58 21.00 7.70
CA LEU A 423 -4.81 20.65 8.41
C LEU A 423 -6.05 20.78 7.52
N MET A 424 -6.14 21.81 6.67
CA MET A 424 -7.23 21.96 5.70
C MET A 424 -7.25 20.84 4.66
N ALA A 425 -6.09 20.30 4.27
CA ALA A 425 -6.05 19.12 3.42
C ALA A 425 -6.57 17.88 4.17
N LEU A 426 -6.10 17.65 5.40
CA LEU A 426 -6.52 16.52 6.24
C LEU A 426 -8.00 16.58 6.64
N GLN A 427 -8.59 17.77 6.76
CA GLN A 427 -10.02 17.97 7.01
C GLN A 427 -10.90 17.37 5.89
N LYS A 428 -10.36 17.24 4.67
CA LYS A 428 -11.05 16.64 3.52
C LYS A 428 -10.86 15.12 3.46
N THR A 429 -10.28 14.48 4.46
CA THR A 429 -10.13 13.02 4.54
C THR A 429 -11.28 12.41 5.37
N LEU A 430 -11.39 11.08 5.38
CA LEU A 430 -12.37 10.40 6.24
C LEU A 430 -11.86 10.27 7.69
N PHE A 431 -10.66 9.72 7.87
CA PHE A 431 -10.15 9.29 9.19
C PHE A 431 -9.32 10.34 9.92
N TYR A 432 -8.73 11.33 9.24
CA TYR A 432 -7.93 12.39 9.87
C TYR A 432 -8.71 13.68 10.11
N ARG A 433 -9.96 13.75 9.65
CA ARG A 433 -10.79 14.96 9.71
C ARG A 433 -11.09 15.44 11.13
N GLU A 434 -11.40 14.53 12.03
CA GLU A 434 -11.70 14.87 13.43
C GLU A 434 -10.49 15.49 14.12
N TRP A 435 -9.35 14.79 14.08
CA TRP A 435 -8.08 15.31 14.58
C TRP A 435 -7.70 16.66 13.93
N ALA A 436 -7.92 16.81 12.63
CA ALA A 436 -7.62 18.06 11.93
C ALA A 436 -8.49 19.22 12.43
N ASN A 437 -9.78 18.99 12.67
CA ASN A 437 -10.71 20.00 13.21
C ASN A 437 -10.34 20.42 14.64
N GLU A 438 -10.03 19.45 15.50
CA GLU A 438 -9.59 19.71 16.86
C GLU A 438 -8.30 20.54 16.86
N THR A 439 -7.32 20.15 16.05
CA THR A 439 -6.03 20.85 15.96
C THR A 439 -6.18 22.24 15.34
N LEU A 440 -7.08 22.43 14.37
CA LEU A 440 -7.40 23.75 13.80
C LEU A 440 -7.91 24.73 14.87
N SER A 441 -8.66 24.25 15.86
CA SER A 441 -9.17 25.08 16.96
C SER A 441 -8.08 25.60 17.91
N LEU A 442 -6.91 24.94 17.91
CA LEU A 442 -5.75 25.34 18.72
C LEU A 442 -4.92 26.46 18.05
N LEU A 443 -4.98 26.59 16.72
CA LEU A 443 -4.12 27.53 15.98
C LEU A 443 -4.34 28.97 16.45
N GLY A 444 -3.25 29.63 16.88
CA GLY A 444 -3.27 31.00 17.41
C GLY A 444 -3.76 31.14 18.86
N ASN A 445 -4.21 30.05 19.50
CA ASN A 445 -4.61 30.08 20.91
C ASN A 445 -3.45 29.63 21.81
N GLU A 446 -2.56 30.57 22.11
CA GLU A 446 -1.33 30.34 22.90
C GLU A 446 -1.60 29.66 24.25
N LYS A 447 -2.68 30.04 24.94
CA LYS A 447 -3.04 29.45 26.24
C LYS A 447 -3.48 27.99 26.11
N ALA A 448 -4.20 27.65 25.05
CA ALA A 448 -4.62 26.28 24.80
C ALA A 448 -3.42 25.40 24.38
N ILE A 449 -2.55 25.92 23.52
CA ILE A 449 -1.32 25.22 23.10
C ILE A 449 -0.41 24.96 24.29
N ALA A 450 -0.17 25.96 25.16
CA ALA A 450 0.66 25.81 26.34
C ALA A 450 0.11 24.77 27.35
N LYS A 451 -1.22 24.62 27.42
CA LYS A 451 -1.87 23.59 28.25
C LYS A 451 -1.91 22.20 27.59
N HIS A 452 -1.66 22.11 26.28
CA HIS A 452 -1.69 20.83 25.58
C HIS A 452 -0.55 19.93 26.08
N PRO A 453 -0.82 18.69 26.51
CA PRO A 453 0.18 17.84 27.16
C PRO A 453 1.38 17.53 26.26
N GLU A 454 1.16 17.44 24.95
CA GLU A 454 2.20 17.16 23.98
C GLU A 454 2.84 18.44 23.41
N TYR A 455 2.03 19.41 22.99
CA TYR A 455 2.50 20.56 22.22
C TYR A 455 3.12 21.62 23.14
N GLY A 456 2.54 21.83 24.33
CA GLY A 456 3.10 22.74 25.32
C GLY A 456 4.47 22.26 25.81
N ARG A 457 4.60 20.97 26.12
CA ARG A 457 5.86 20.33 26.52
C ARG A 457 6.91 20.49 25.41
N LEU A 458 6.60 20.06 24.19
CA LEU A 458 7.55 20.09 23.08
C LEU A 458 7.98 21.51 22.69
N ARG A 459 7.07 22.49 22.83
CA ARG A 459 7.41 23.90 22.58
C ARG A 459 8.39 24.47 23.60
N GLN A 460 8.31 24.04 24.86
CA GLN A 460 9.27 24.42 25.90
C GLN A 460 10.62 23.71 25.75
N SER A 461 10.65 22.55 25.10
CA SER A 461 11.87 21.76 24.88
C SER A 461 12.58 22.04 23.56
N ASN A 462 12.04 22.90 22.68
CA ASN A 462 12.61 23.17 21.36
C ASN A 462 13.83 24.10 21.42
N TYR A 463 14.66 24.07 20.37
CA TYR A 463 15.81 24.97 20.22
C TYR A 463 15.37 26.43 20.05
N GLU A 464 16.15 27.38 20.59
CA GLU A 464 15.95 28.83 20.38
C GLU A 464 16.69 29.37 19.15
N GLU A 465 17.85 28.80 18.85
CA GLU A 465 18.71 29.25 17.75
C GLU A 465 18.74 28.20 16.62
N ASP A 466 18.75 28.70 15.38
CA ASP A 466 18.93 27.86 14.21
C ASP A 466 20.38 27.36 14.13
N PHE A 467 20.54 26.08 13.79
CA PHE A 467 21.85 25.45 13.61
C PHE A 467 21.91 24.66 12.30
N TYR A 468 23.13 24.43 11.81
CA TYR A 468 23.36 23.58 10.64
C TYR A 468 23.31 22.10 11.04
N PHE A 469 22.35 21.37 10.48
CA PHE A 469 22.23 19.92 10.70
C PHE A 469 22.87 19.14 9.56
N SER A 470 23.94 18.39 9.88
CA SER A 470 24.70 17.56 8.94
C SER A 470 24.24 16.11 8.92
N ASP A 471 22.97 15.82 8.62
CA ASP A 471 22.35 14.48 8.45
C ASP A 471 22.53 13.43 9.59
N HIS A 472 23.35 13.72 10.61
CA HIS A 472 23.59 12.94 11.82
C HIS A 472 23.50 13.84 13.06
N VAL A 473 23.12 13.25 14.18
CA VAL A 473 23.01 13.96 15.46
C VAL A 473 24.35 14.02 16.15
N THR A 474 24.71 15.19 16.65
CA THR A 474 25.92 15.42 17.45
C THR A 474 25.56 15.53 18.93
N PRO A 475 26.50 15.24 19.86
CA PRO A 475 26.22 15.33 21.29
C PRO A 475 25.91 16.77 21.73
N GLU A 476 26.52 17.79 21.10
CA GLU A 476 26.27 19.21 21.40
C GLU A 476 24.79 19.59 21.14
N MET A 477 24.17 18.96 20.13
CA MET A 477 22.75 19.18 19.85
C MET A 477 21.84 18.62 20.96
N LEU A 478 22.21 17.48 21.56
CA LEU A 478 21.46 16.88 22.67
C LEU A 478 21.72 17.63 23.98
N GLU A 479 22.95 18.10 24.20
CA GLU A 479 23.33 18.95 25.33
C GLU A 479 22.61 20.30 25.29
N SER A 480 22.51 20.92 24.12
CA SER A 480 21.74 22.16 23.91
C SER A 480 20.26 22.00 24.25
N LEU A 481 19.63 20.87 23.88
CA LEU A 481 18.25 20.58 24.27
C LEU A 481 18.09 20.44 25.79
N TYR A 482 19.00 19.73 26.42
CA TYR A 482 18.93 19.45 27.85
C TYR A 482 19.23 20.69 28.70
N SER A 483 20.26 21.45 28.34
CA SER A 483 20.61 22.73 29.02
C SER A 483 19.48 23.75 28.94
N LYS A 484 18.73 23.77 27.82
CA LYS A 484 17.58 24.65 27.66
C LYS A 484 16.43 24.29 28.59
N ASN A 485 16.13 23.00 28.70
CA ASN A 485 15.06 22.50 29.54
C ASN A 485 15.53 21.25 30.29
N THR A 486 15.97 21.44 31.52
CA THR A 486 16.47 20.36 32.38
C THR A 486 15.39 19.34 32.75
N ASP A 487 14.12 19.67 32.57
CA ASP A 487 13.01 18.72 32.75
C ASP A 487 12.89 17.74 31.56
N ASN A 488 13.58 18.00 30.44
CA ASN A 488 13.67 17.09 29.31
C ASN A 488 14.61 15.90 29.60
N ARG A 489 14.14 14.99 30.46
CA ARG A 489 14.87 13.77 30.83
C ARG A 489 15.21 12.89 29.63
N MET A 490 14.42 12.95 28.55
CA MET A 490 14.69 12.18 27.34
C MET A 490 15.98 12.66 26.65
N ALA A 491 16.14 13.97 26.47
CA ALA A 491 17.38 14.53 25.90
C ALA A 491 18.60 14.15 26.74
N TYR A 492 18.48 14.21 28.07
CA TYR A 492 19.52 13.75 28.99
C TYR A 492 19.88 12.27 28.80
N GLN A 493 18.87 11.40 28.73
CA GLN A 493 19.09 9.96 28.52
C GLN A 493 19.73 9.68 27.17
N TYR A 494 19.31 10.35 26.10
CA TYR A 494 19.93 10.20 24.79
C TYR A 494 21.38 10.73 24.75
N LEU A 495 21.67 11.85 25.43
CA LEU A 495 23.02 12.39 25.52
C LEU A 495 23.97 11.42 26.24
N LEU A 496 23.57 10.91 27.41
CA LEU A 496 24.39 9.93 28.13
C LEU A 496 24.50 8.61 27.36
N ALA A 497 23.42 8.15 26.73
CA ALA A 497 23.45 6.98 25.88
C ALA A 497 24.44 7.14 24.72
N TYR A 498 24.49 8.32 24.11
CA TYR A 498 25.44 8.65 23.06
C TYR A 498 26.88 8.48 23.54
N TYR A 499 27.27 9.11 24.67
CA TYR A 499 28.62 8.99 25.21
C TYR A 499 28.99 7.56 25.62
N LEU A 500 28.04 6.81 26.19
CA LEU A 500 28.26 5.40 26.53
C LEU A 500 28.49 4.53 25.29
N LEU A 501 27.81 4.81 24.18
CA LEU A 501 27.99 4.09 22.91
C LEU A 501 29.30 4.46 22.19
N THR A 502 29.76 5.71 22.30
CA THR A 502 31.05 6.15 21.73
C THR A 502 32.25 5.84 22.61
N GLY A 503 32.03 5.51 23.89
CA GLY A 503 33.10 5.29 24.88
C GLY A 503 33.72 6.57 25.42
N ASP A 504 33.04 7.71 25.28
CA ASP A 504 33.51 9.02 25.73
C ASP A 504 33.22 9.23 27.23
N LEU A 505 34.06 8.62 28.06
CA LEU A 505 33.93 8.67 29.53
C LEU A 505 34.21 10.06 30.12
N GLU A 506 34.98 10.90 29.43
CA GLU A 506 35.35 12.24 29.93
C GLU A 506 34.13 13.15 29.94
N ASN A 507 33.45 13.28 28.80
CA ASN A 507 32.24 14.08 28.69
C ASN A 507 31.07 13.48 29.48
N TYR A 508 30.97 12.14 29.54
CA TYR A 508 29.99 11.46 30.39
C TYR A 508 30.13 11.86 31.88
N ASN A 509 31.34 11.82 32.41
CA ASN A 509 31.61 12.19 33.80
C ASN A 509 31.40 13.69 34.04
N HIS A 510 31.72 14.53 33.06
CA HIS A 510 31.49 15.96 33.14
C HIS A 510 30.00 16.27 33.34
N ILE A 511 29.13 15.73 32.49
CA ILE A 511 27.68 15.98 32.55
C ILE A 511 27.07 15.44 33.86
N ILE A 512 27.47 14.25 34.33
CA ILE A 512 26.98 13.70 35.59
C ILE A 512 27.43 14.54 36.79
N SER A 513 28.64 15.09 36.75
CA SER A 513 29.15 15.94 37.84
C SER A 513 28.37 17.24 38.01
N GLN A 514 27.76 17.76 36.94
CA GLN A 514 26.94 18.98 36.99
C GLN A 514 25.54 18.76 37.60
N GLN A 515 25.09 17.50 37.76
CA GLN A 515 23.81 17.16 38.39
C GLN A 515 23.90 16.86 39.90
N ARG A 516 25.10 16.62 40.44
CA ARG A 516 25.34 16.44 41.88
C ARG A 516 25.56 17.77 42.56
#